data_AF-A0A8J7UYK5-F1
#
_entry.id   AF-A0A8J7UYK5-F1
#
_cell.length_a   1.000
_cell.length_b   1.000
_cell.length_c   1.000
_cell.angle_alpha   90.00
_cell.angle_beta   90.00
_cell.angle_gamma   90.00
#
_symmetry.space_group_name_H-M   'P 1'
#
loop_
_entity.id
_entity.type
_entity.pdbx_description
1 polymer ?
#
loop_
_entity_poly.entity_id
_entity_poly.type
_entity_poly.pdbx_seq_one_letter_code
_entity_poly.pdbx_strand_id
1 'polypeptide(L)'
;MKDLQPLRQKNCKIPKCHYTVPKCQIGTLEVLAVLDLIKNNSSVKQTELSEQTGKSVRSIKRIIDSLKEKQYIRRVDGKRYGKWEVLV
;
A
#
# COMPACT_ATOMS: atom_id res chain seq x y z
N MET A 1 5.68 42.23 21.52
CA MET A 1 5.35 42.49 20.10
C MET A 1 6.57 42.14 19.26
N LYS A 2 6.49 41.08 18.46
CA LYS A 2 7.43 40.69 17.41
C LYS A 2 6.61 39.82 16.45
N ASP A 3 6.29 40.40 15.32
CA ASP A 3 5.33 39.90 14.35
C ASP A 3 5.85 38.72 13.52
N LEU A 4 4.88 37.92 13.05
CA LEU A 4 4.75 37.39 11.69
C LEU A 4 5.85 36.48 11.08
N GLN A 5 5.51 35.20 10.84
CA GLN A 5 5.19 34.62 9.51
C GLN A 5 5.36 33.07 9.49
N PRO A 6 4.59 32.36 8.64
CA PRO A 6 4.31 30.93 8.76
C PRO A 6 5.42 30.07 8.15
N LEU A 7 5.72 28.93 8.79
CA LEU A 7 6.61 27.92 8.22
C LEU A 7 5.93 27.26 7.01
N ARG A 8 6.26 27.85 5.87
CA ARG A 8 6.07 27.39 4.49
C ARG A 8 6.16 25.87 4.39
N GLN A 9 5.13 25.29 3.80
CA GLN A 9 5.13 23.95 3.20
C GLN A 9 6.46 23.74 2.46
N LYS A 10 7.34 22.93 3.04
CA LYS A 10 8.51 22.47 2.33
C LYS A 10 8.01 21.41 1.36
N ASN A 11 7.82 21.84 0.12
CA ASN A 11 7.73 20.96 -1.04
C ASN A 11 9.05 20.19 -1.11
N CYS A 12 9.10 19.04 -0.42
CA CYS A 12 10.25 18.17 -0.47
C CYS A 12 10.21 17.49 -1.85
N LYS A 13 10.86 18.14 -2.82
CA LYS A 13 11.32 17.48 -4.04
C LYS A 13 12.30 16.41 -3.59
N ILE A 14 11.79 15.23 -3.27
CA ILE A 14 12.60 14.08 -2.89
C ILE A 14 13.49 13.76 -4.09
N PRO A 15 14.82 13.94 -3.99
CA PRO A 15 15.71 13.39 -5.00
C PRO A 15 15.53 11.87 -4.93
N LYS A 16 15.32 11.23 -6.09
CA LYS A 16 15.20 9.77 -6.19
C LYS A 16 16.47 9.14 -5.64
N CYS A 17 16.49 8.84 -4.34
CA CYS A 17 17.54 8.04 -3.76
C CYS A 17 17.32 6.62 -4.27
N HIS A 18 18.23 6.15 -5.13
CA HIS A 18 18.39 4.74 -5.42
C HIS A 18 18.95 4.06 -4.16
N TYR A 19 18.16 3.99 -3.10
CA TYR A 19 18.37 2.98 -2.09
C TYR A 19 17.94 1.66 -2.74
N THR A 20 18.91 0.93 -3.28
CA THR A 20 18.77 -0.51 -3.49
C THR A 20 18.77 -1.17 -2.13
N VAL A 21 17.72 -0.92 -1.36
CA VAL A 21 17.37 -1.79 -0.25
C VAL A 21 17.19 -3.19 -0.83
N PRO A 22 17.87 -4.21 -0.28
CA PRO A 22 17.71 -5.57 -0.76
C PRO A 22 16.23 -5.93 -0.68
N LYS A 23 15.65 -6.13 -1.86
CA LYS A 23 14.21 -6.25 -2.14
C LYS A 23 13.51 -7.39 -1.38
N CYS A 24 14.29 -8.22 -0.68
CA CYS A 24 13.86 -9.44 -0.03
C CYS A 24 13.44 -9.28 1.43
N GLN A 25 13.85 -8.21 2.15
CA GLN A 25 13.59 -8.10 3.61
C GLN A 25 12.56 -7.03 3.98
N ILE A 26 12.40 -5.98 3.15
CA ILE A 26 11.37 -4.94 3.36
C ILE A 26 9.98 -5.38 2.89
N GLY A 27 9.88 -6.47 2.13
CA GLY A 27 8.62 -6.93 1.57
C GLY A 27 7.72 -7.70 2.53
N THR A 28 8.26 -8.45 3.50
CA THR A 28 7.46 -9.47 4.21
C THR A 28 6.45 -8.87 5.18
N LEU A 29 6.85 -7.91 6.01
CA LEU A 29 5.94 -7.27 6.97
C LEU A 29 4.84 -6.45 6.27
N GLU A 30 5.19 -5.78 5.17
CA GLU A 30 4.23 -5.01 4.37
C GLU A 30 3.23 -5.94 3.65
N VAL A 31 3.71 -7.06 3.11
CA VAL A 31 2.85 -8.08 2.48
C VAL A 31 1.88 -8.68 3.49
N LEU A 32 2.34 -8.99 4.71
CA LEU A 32 1.49 -9.49 5.79
C LEU A 32 0.44 -8.47 6.21
N ALA A 33 0.84 -7.21 6.43
CA ALA A 33 -0.11 -6.15 6.79
C ALA A 33 -1.21 -5.96 5.74
N VAL A 34 -0.86 -5.95 4.44
CA VAL A 34 -1.85 -5.86 3.36
C VAL A 34 -2.77 -7.07 3.34
N LEU A 35 -2.24 -8.27 3.57
CA LEU A 35 -3.03 -9.50 3.63
C LEU A 35 -4.04 -9.48 4.79
N ASP A 36 -3.63 -9.03 5.98
CA ASP A 36 -4.49 -8.90 7.15
C ASP A 36 -5.61 -7.87 6.91
N LEU A 37 -5.31 -6.75 6.27
CA LEU A 37 -6.31 -5.74 5.92
C LEU A 37 -7.34 -6.26 4.92
N ILE A 38 -6.91 -7.06 3.93
CA ILE A 38 -7.81 -7.70 2.98
C ILE A 38 -8.68 -8.76 3.67
N LYS A 39 -8.12 -9.51 4.62
CA LYS A 39 -8.84 -10.50 5.42
C LYS A 39 -9.91 -9.84 6.30
N ASN A 40 -9.60 -8.69 6.89
CA ASN A 40 -10.52 -7.93 7.73
C ASN A 40 -11.60 -7.19 6.90
N ASN A 41 -11.25 -6.70 5.71
CA ASN A 41 -12.16 -5.99 4.82
C ASN A 41 -12.01 -6.47 3.37
N SER A 42 -12.85 -7.41 2.98
CA SER A 42 -12.86 -7.97 1.62
C SER A 42 -13.17 -6.93 0.53
N SER A 43 -13.77 -5.80 0.86
CA SER A 43 -14.15 -4.76 -0.11
C SER A 43 -13.14 -3.60 -0.18
N VAL A 44 -11.99 -3.74 0.50
CA VAL A 44 -10.99 -2.68 0.62
C VAL A 44 -10.44 -2.22 -0.73
N LYS A 45 -10.29 -0.91 -0.88
CA LYS A 45 -9.71 -0.27 -2.08
C LYS A 45 -8.19 -0.11 -1.95
N GLN A 46 -7.50 -0.04 -3.08
CA GLN A 46 -6.03 0.16 -3.08
C GLN A 46 -5.59 1.48 -2.43
N THR A 47 -6.40 2.53 -2.54
CA THR A 47 -6.16 3.83 -1.90
C THR A 47 -6.24 3.71 -0.38
N GLU A 48 -7.22 2.96 0.11
CA GLU A 48 -7.44 2.75 1.53
C GLU A 48 -6.33 1.87 2.14
N LEU A 49 -5.90 0.83 1.43
CA LEU A 49 -4.70 0.06 1.81
C LEU A 49 -3.44 0.95 1.87
N SER A 50 -3.30 1.88 0.92
CA SER A 50 -2.18 2.83 0.86
C SER A 50 -2.19 3.78 2.06
N GLU A 51 -3.35 4.31 2.42
CA GLU A 51 -3.54 5.17 3.59
C GLU A 51 -3.27 4.42 4.90
N GLN A 52 -3.81 3.21 5.07
CA GLN A 52 -3.66 2.43 6.29
C GLN A 52 -2.23 1.93 6.52
N THR A 53 -1.53 1.57 5.44
CA THR A 53 -0.13 1.08 5.52
C THR A 53 0.90 2.22 5.46
N GLY A 54 0.49 3.45 5.16
CA GLY A 54 1.39 4.57 4.91
C GLY A 54 2.31 4.37 3.69
N LYS A 55 1.92 3.51 2.76
CA LYS A 55 2.72 3.17 1.55
C LYS A 55 2.17 3.85 0.33
N SER A 56 3.01 3.96 -0.69
CA SER A 56 2.53 4.43 -1.99
C SER A 56 1.56 3.42 -2.61
N VAL A 57 0.54 3.92 -3.33
CA VAL A 57 -0.36 3.07 -4.14
C VAL A 57 0.41 2.14 -5.08
N ARG A 58 1.57 2.59 -5.59
CA ARG A 58 2.45 1.78 -6.45
C ARG A 58 3.04 0.57 -5.72
N SER A 59 3.41 0.72 -4.45
CA SER A 59 3.90 -0.38 -3.61
C SER A 59 2.76 -1.36 -3.31
N ILE A 60 1.60 -0.84 -2.91
CA ILE A 60 0.38 -1.63 -2.67
C ILE A 60 0.03 -2.48 -3.89
N LYS A 61 0.02 -1.88 -5.08
CA LYS A 61 -0.25 -2.60 -6.32
C LYS A 61 0.72 -3.77 -6.53
N ARG A 62 2.03 -3.54 -6.35
CA ARG A 62 3.05 -4.60 -6.48
C ARG A 62 2.86 -5.73 -5.47
N ILE A 63 2.49 -5.40 -4.24
CA ILE A 63 2.20 -6.37 -3.18
C ILE A 63 0.98 -7.21 -3.55
N ILE A 64 -0.11 -6.57 -3.95
CA ILE A 64 -1.35 -7.25 -4.39
C ILE A 64 -1.06 -8.16 -5.60
N ASP A 65 -0.30 -7.68 -6.58
CA ASP A 65 0.07 -8.47 -7.75
C ASP A 65 0.88 -9.72 -7.32
N SER A 66 1.84 -9.58 -6.39
CA SER A 66 2.59 -10.71 -5.85
C SER A 66 1.71 -11.69 -5.05
N LEU A 67 0.76 -11.20 -4.26
CA LEU A 67 -0.19 -12.03 -3.52
C LEU A 67 -1.12 -12.82 -4.47
N LYS A 68 -1.52 -12.22 -5.58
CA LYS A 68 -2.29 -12.89 -6.65
C LYS A 68 -1.47 -13.94 -7.38
N GLU A 69 -0.23 -13.63 -7.74
CA GLU A 69 0.69 -14.58 -8.40
C GLU A 69 0.93 -15.83 -7.54
N LYS A 70 1.08 -15.63 -6.23
CA LYS A 70 1.22 -16.73 -5.25
C LYS A 70 -0.11 -17.39 -4.87
N GLN A 71 -1.22 -16.96 -5.46
CA GLN A 71 -2.57 -17.45 -5.19
C GLN A 71 -3.00 -17.35 -3.71
N TYR A 72 -2.47 -16.38 -2.96
CA TYR A 72 -2.97 -16.10 -1.61
C TYR A 72 -4.29 -15.34 -1.61
N ILE A 73 -4.53 -14.54 -2.64
CA ILE A 73 -5.76 -13.77 -2.79
C ILE A 73 -6.29 -13.88 -4.22
N ARG A 74 -7.62 -13.83 -4.36
CA ARG A 74 -8.29 -13.61 -5.64
C ARG A 74 -9.35 -12.54 -5.49
N ARG A 75 -9.71 -11.92 -6.60
CA ARG A 75 -10.87 -11.02 -6.63
C ARG A 75 -12.04 -11.77 -7.25
N VAL A 76 -13.13 -11.88 -6.51
CA VAL A 76 -14.40 -12.48 -6.93
C VAL A 76 -15.39 -11.36 -7.22
N ASP A 77 -16.35 -11.63 -8.11
CA ASP A 77 -17.32 -10.67 -8.67
C ASP A 77 -16.76 -9.66 -9.69
N GLY A 78 -17.70 -8.98 -10.36
CA GLY A 78 -17.43 -8.01 -11.42
C GLY A 78 -16.85 -6.68 -10.90
N LYS A 79 -16.45 -5.80 -11.83
CA LYS A 79 -15.74 -4.55 -11.54
C LYS A 79 -16.40 -3.65 -10.47
N ARG A 80 -17.75 -3.64 -10.41
CA ARG A 80 -18.54 -2.79 -9.49
C ARG A 80 -18.61 -3.31 -8.05
N TYR A 81 -18.71 -4.62 -7.86
CA TYR A 81 -18.91 -5.23 -6.54
C TYR A 81 -17.79 -6.19 -6.13
N GLY A 82 -16.69 -6.20 -6.89
CA GLY A 82 -15.59 -7.13 -6.72
C GLY A 82 -15.01 -7.11 -5.32
N LYS A 83 -15.07 -8.25 -4.64
CA LYS A 83 -14.50 -8.49 -3.31
C LYS A 83 -13.24 -9.32 -3.42
N TRP A 84 -12.34 -9.15 -2.46
CA TRP A 84 -11.17 -9.98 -2.29
C TRP A 84 -11.52 -11.20 -1.44
N GLU A 85 -11.16 -12.37 -1.94
CA GLU A 85 -11.14 -13.62 -1.18
C GLU A 85 -9.70 -13.98 -0.89
N VAL A 86 -9.45 -14.38 0.35
CA VAL A 86 -8.18 -14.94 0.80
C VAL A 86 -8.27 -16.46 0.65
N LEU A 87 -7.29 -17.05 -0.03
CA LEU A 87 -7.22 -18.47 -0.42
C LEU A 87 -6.24 -19.29 0.44
N VAL A 88 -5.69 -18.68 1.51
CA VAL A 88 -4.71 -19.28 2.44
C VAL A 88 -5.26 -20.55 3.07
#